data_AF-A0AAN8JP67-F1
#
_entry.id   AF-A0AAN8JP67-F1
#
_cell.length_a   1.000
_cell.length_b   1.000
_cell.length_c   1.000
_cell.angle_alpha   90.00
_cell.angle_beta   90.00
_cell.angle_gamma   90.00
#
_symmetry.space_group_name_H-M   'P 1'
#
loop_
_entity.id
_entity.type
_entity.pdbx_description
1 polymer ?
#
loop_
_entity_poly.entity_id
_entity_poly.type
_entity_poly.pdbx_seq_one_letter_code
_entity_poly.pdbx_strand_id
1 'polypeptide(L)'
;MGSLTLQTSGLSRQIVNLKRKCRAFEHVLLIKRAKYQLPRLQNNNWQKHRLRDARFKLISKISQQEQKIIFLQRQCQKLRISKNQTATEIDDTKEAIEQLEIKISSLKSELENENIELRSSVTYLQTLLSDQNTVQTMDENNVFTTSVQIFIINLLTEEVGVHHINTVIKEVARLCGKSIDKLSSVSTIYRIGDQRASVSQMHVAEELQSCETTLMSDETIKHGDSYEVFALRDTSYKNWVTGLRNMHCKSTDTCLETLKKIISDINDVS
;
A
#
# COMPACT_ATOMS: atom_id res chain seq x y z
N MET A 1 -8.66 -151.22 81.50
CA MET A 1 -7.33 -151.26 80.85
C MET A 1 -7.49 -151.75 79.41
N GLY A 2 -6.78 -151.15 78.44
CA GLY A 2 -6.71 -151.51 77.01
C GLY A 2 -7.72 -150.75 76.13
N SER A 3 -7.38 -149.71 75.34
CA SER A 3 -6.44 -149.55 74.20
C SER A 3 -6.98 -150.03 72.84
N LEU A 4 -6.84 -149.15 71.82
CA LEU A 4 -6.81 -149.32 70.33
C LEU A 4 -7.86 -148.45 69.61
N THR A 5 -7.58 -147.23 69.15
CA THR A 5 -6.86 -146.74 67.94
C THR A 5 -7.38 -147.22 66.56
N LEU A 6 -7.39 -146.23 65.64
CA LEU A 6 -7.41 -146.27 64.17
C LEU A 6 -8.75 -146.11 63.43
N GLN A 7 -9.02 -144.88 62.95
CA GLN A 7 -9.22 -144.53 61.52
C GLN A 7 -9.57 -143.03 61.34
N THR A 8 -8.57 -142.13 61.34
CA THR A 8 -8.75 -140.68 61.04
C THR A 8 -7.77 -140.15 59.97
N SER A 9 -7.07 -141.04 59.26
CA SER A 9 -5.99 -140.67 58.32
C SER A 9 -6.44 -140.33 56.88
N GLY A 10 -7.72 -140.53 56.52
CA GLY A 10 -8.25 -140.25 55.18
C GLY A 10 -8.66 -138.79 54.93
N LEU A 11 -9.25 -138.13 55.92
CA LEU A 11 -9.82 -136.77 55.78
C LEU A 11 -8.73 -135.66 55.72
N SER A 12 -7.59 -135.88 56.37
CA SER A 12 -6.51 -134.88 56.43
C SER A 12 -5.82 -134.66 55.07
N ARG A 13 -5.70 -135.71 54.23
CA ARG A 13 -5.12 -135.59 52.87
C ARG A 13 -6.02 -134.83 51.90
N GLN A 14 -7.34 -134.92 52.03
CA GLN A 14 -8.27 -134.18 51.17
C GLN A 14 -8.27 -132.67 51.48
N ILE A 15 -8.17 -132.29 52.76
CA ILE A 15 -8.11 -130.87 53.18
C ILE A 15 -6.82 -130.20 52.70
N VAL A 16 -5.67 -130.89 52.77
CA VAL A 16 -4.39 -130.36 52.25
C VAL A 16 -4.44 -130.17 50.72
N ASN A 17 -5.10 -131.08 50.01
CA ASN A 17 -5.23 -130.99 48.55
C ASN A 17 -6.20 -129.86 48.12
N LEU A 18 -7.28 -129.65 48.87
CA LEU A 18 -8.18 -128.50 48.69
C LEU A 18 -7.49 -127.17 48.99
N LYS A 19 -6.68 -127.07 50.06
CA LYS A 19 -5.89 -125.87 50.35
C LYS A 19 -4.88 -125.55 49.24
N ARG A 20 -4.23 -126.56 48.65
CA ARG A 20 -3.33 -126.35 47.49
C ARG A 20 -4.10 -125.90 46.26
N LYS A 21 -5.28 -126.49 45.99
CA LYS A 21 -6.13 -126.08 44.86
C LYS A 21 -6.70 -124.66 45.04
N CYS A 22 -7.12 -124.26 46.24
CA CYS A 22 -7.55 -122.89 46.52
C CYS A 22 -6.41 -121.87 46.33
N ARG A 23 -5.20 -122.15 46.84
CA ARG A 23 -4.05 -121.26 46.61
C ARG A 23 -3.68 -121.18 45.13
N ALA A 24 -3.73 -122.28 44.40
CA ALA A 24 -3.51 -122.28 42.95
C ALA A 24 -4.58 -121.46 42.22
N PHE A 25 -5.85 -121.53 42.65
CA PHE A 25 -6.95 -120.76 42.08
C PHE A 25 -6.82 -119.26 42.38
N GLU A 26 -6.40 -118.89 43.60
CA GLU A 26 -6.07 -117.51 43.97
C GLU A 26 -4.90 -116.97 43.12
N HIS A 27 -3.86 -117.79 42.90
CA HIS A 27 -2.73 -117.42 42.08
C HIS A 27 -3.13 -117.23 40.60
N VAL A 28 -3.99 -118.09 40.07
CA VAL A 28 -4.56 -117.95 38.72
C VAL A 28 -5.46 -116.72 38.60
N LEU A 29 -6.24 -116.39 39.63
CA LEU A 29 -7.07 -115.18 39.67
C LEU A 29 -6.22 -113.91 39.75
N LEU A 30 -5.12 -113.93 40.51
CA LEU A 30 -4.12 -112.85 40.56
C LEU A 30 -3.43 -112.66 39.21
N ILE A 31 -3.00 -113.74 38.56
CA ILE A 31 -2.40 -113.69 37.22
C ILE A 31 -3.42 -113.19 36.19
N LYS A 32 -4.68 -113.65 36.23
CA LYS A 32 -5.73 -113.13 35.35
C LYS A 32 -5.99 -111.65 35.61
N ARG A 33 -6.10 -111.21 36.87
CA ARG A 33 -6.24 -109.77 37.21
C ARG A 33 -5.07 -108.94 36.69
N ALA A 34 -3.83 -109.41 36.88
CA ALA A 34 -2.63 -108.76 36.36
C ALA A 34 -2.65 -108.68 34.82
N LYS A 35 -3.04 -109.77 34.14
CA LYS A 35 -3.10 -109.85 32.67
C LYS A 35 -4.13 -108.91 32.05
N TYR A 36 -5.23 -108.59 32.75
CA TYR A 36 -6.22 -107.60 32.31
C TYR A 36 -5.91 -106.17 32.76
N GLN A 37 -5.19 -105.97 33.88
CA GLN A 37 -4.87 -104.64 34.42
C GLN A 37 -3.62 -104.01 33.78
N LEU A 38 -2.59 -104.79 33.45
CA LEU A 38 -1.34 -104.30 32.84
C LEU A 38 -1.55 -103.60 31.48
N PRO A 39 -2.31 -104.16 30.52
CA PRO A 39 -2.58 -103.48 29.24
C PRO A 39 -3.38 -102.19 29.42
N ARG A 40 -4.30 -102.14 30.39
CA ARG A 40 -5.05 -100.92 30.73
C ARG A 40 -4.15 -99.84 31.32
N LEU A 41 -3.20 -100.21 32.19
CA LEU A 41 -2.23 -99.28 32.75
C LEU A 41 -1.25 -98.76 31.70
N GLN A 42 -0.76 -99.63 30.80
CA GLN A 42 0.10 -99.22 29.68
C GLN A 42 -0.61 -98.27 28.71
N ASN A 43 -1.87 -98.56 28.34
CA ASN A 43 -2.65 -97.69 27.46
C ASN A 43 -2.93 -96.33 28.12
N ASN A 44 -3.29 -96.31 29.41
CA ASN A 44 -3.44 -95.07 30.17
C ASN A 44 -2.12 -94.26 30.24
N ASN A 45 -0.98 -94.91 30.41
CA ASN A 45 0.33 -94.25 30.41
C ASN A 45 0.68 -93.67 29.04
N TRP A 46 0.38 -94.37 27.95
CA TRP A 46 0.61 -93.89 26.59
C TRP A 46 -0.29 -92.70 26.25
N GLN A 47 -1.57 -92.76 26.63
CA GLN A 47 -2.51 -91.63 26.51
C GLN A 47 -2.06 -90.43 27.35
N LYS A 48 -1.59 -90.64 28.59
CA LYS A 48 -1.01 -89.58 29.42
C LYS A 48 0.21 -88.93 28.78
N HIS A 49 1.12 -89.70 28.18
CA HIS A 49 2.28 -89.16 27.48
C HIS A 49 1.86 -88.31 26.27
N ARG A 50 0.94 -88.83 25.44
CA ARG A 50 0.42 -88.10 24.28
C ARG A 50 -0.31 -86.80 24.67
N LEU A 51 -1.06 -86.81 25.77
CA LEU A 51 -1.70 -85.61 26.32
C LEU A 51 -0.67 -84.61 26.87
N ARG A 52 0.42 -85.07 27.50
CA ARG A 52 1.52 -84.19 27.92
C ARG A 52 2.19 -83.53 26.72
N ASP A 53 2.48 -84.27 25.65
CA ASP A 53 3.10 -83.72 24.44
C ASP A 53 2.18 -82.72 23.73
N ALA A 54 0.88 -83.03 23.62
CA ALA A 54 -0.11 -82.12 23.08
C ALA A 54 -0.22 -80.84 23.92
N ARG A 55 -0.21 -80.96 25.25
CA ARG A 55 -0.20 -79.82 26.17
C ARG A 55 1.07 -78.99 26.03
N PHE A 56 2.25 -79.61 25.90
CA PHE A 56 3.51 -78.92 25.68
C PHE A 56 3.51 -78.12 24.37
N LYS A 57 3.02 -78.72 23.29
CA LYS A 57 2.86 -78.04 22.00
C LYS A 57 1.88 -76.86 22.10
N LEU A 58 0.80 -77.01 22.86
CA LEU A 58 -0.16 -75.93 23.07
C LEU A 58 0.46 -74.77 23.86
N ILE A 59 1.17 -75.07 24.95
CA ILE A 59 1.87 -74.08 25.78
C ILE A 59 2.93 -73.33 24.96
N SER A 60 3.70 -74.05 24.14
CA SER A 60 4.68 -73.43 23.24
C SER A 60 4.03 -72.48 22.24
N LYS A 61 2.90 -72.87 21.62
CA LYS A 61 2.14 -72.00 20.72
C LYS A 61 1.57 -70.77 21.42
N ILE A 62 1.01 -70.94 22.63
CA ILE A 62 0.48 -69.84 23.44
C ILE A 62 1.61 -68.87 23.77
N SER A 63 2.76 -69.37 24.22
CA SER A 63 3.93 -68.53 24.54
C SER A 63 4.42 -67.73 23.32
N GLN A 64 4.46 -68.34 22.13
CA GLN A 64 4.80 -67.62 20.89
C GLN A 64 3.77 -66.53 20.54
N GLN A 65 2.48 -66.80 20.73
CA GLN A 65 1.42 -65.82 20.50
C GLN A 65 1.48 -64.67 21.50
N GLU A 66 1.74 -64.94 22.78
CA GLU A 66 1.94 -63.93 23.82
C GLU A 66 3.11 -63.00 23.47
N GLN A 67 4.25 -63.56 23.04
CA GLN A 67 5.38 -62.75 22.58
C GLN A 67 5.02 -61.86 21.39
N LYS A 68 4.24 -62.37 20.43
CA LYS A 68 3.77 -61.59 19.28
C LYS A 68 2.82 -60.46 19.69
N ILE A 69 1.91 -60.72 20.64
CA ILE A 69 1.00 -59.71 21.19
C ILE A 69 1.80 -58.59 21.88
N ILE A 70 2.77 -58.94 22.73
CA ILE A 70 3.63 -57.96 23.40
C ILE A 70 4.40 -57.11 22.39
N PHE A 71 4.93 -57.73 21.32
CA PHE A 71 5.61 -57.00 20.25
C PHE A 71 4.67 -56.00 19.55
N LEU A 72 3.47 -56.45 19.18
CA LEU A 72 2.48 -55.57 18.53
C LEU A 72 2.01 -54.44 19.45
N GLN A 73 1.81 -54.71 20.75
CA GLN A 73 1.48 -53.68 21.74
C GLN A 73 2.58 -52.61 21.83
N ARG A 74 3.86 -53.02 21.85
CA ARG A 74 4.99 -52.08 21.82
C ARG A 74 5.00 -51.24 20.55
N GLN A 75 4.70 -51.84 19.39
CA GLN A 75 4.62 -51.10 18.11
C GLN A 75 3.47 -50.10 18.11
N CYS A 76 2.27 -50.50 18.57
CA CYS A 76 1.13 -49.58 18.72
C CYS A 76 1.45 -48.42 19.67
N GLN A 77 2.16 -48.68 20.76
CA GLN A 77 2.57 -47.63 21.69
C GLN A 77 3.56 -46.65 21.06
N LYS A 78 4.55 -47.14 20.31
CA LYS A 78 5.48 -46.28 19.55
C LYS A 78 4.75 -45.41 18.53
N LEU A 79 3.84 -46.00 17.75
CA LEU A 79 3.03 -45.25 16.78
C LEU A 79 2.15 -44.21 17.45
N ARG A 80 1.61 -44.49 18.64
CA ARG A 80 0.80 -43.53 19.40
C ARG A 80 1.63 -42.34 19.90
N ILE A 81 2.85 -42.58 20.36
CA ILE A 81 3.79 -41.52 20.75
C ILE A 81 4.14 -40.66 19.53
N SER A 82 4.53 -41.29 18.42
CA SER A 82 4.86 -40.58 17.17
C SER A 82 3.68 -39.76 16.63
N LYS A 83 2.46 -40.31 16.65
CA LYS A 83 1.25 -39.57 16.26
C LYS A 83 1.05 -38.32 17.13
N ASN A 84 1.24 -38.44 18.44
CA ASN A 84 1.07 -37.31 19.34
C ASN A 84 2.14 -36.24 19.11
N GLN A 85 3.39 -36.62 18.83
CA GLN A 85 4.47 -35.69 18.46
C GLN A 85 4.16 -34.94 17.16
N THR A 86 3.69 -35.65 16.13
CA THR A 86 3.29 -34.99 14.87
C THR A 86 2.09 -34.07 15.06
N ALA A 87 1.18 -34.37 16.01
CA ALA A 87 0.05 -33.50 16.29
C ALA A 87 0.49 -32.20 16.96
N THR A 88 1.44 -32.26 17.90
CA THR A 88 2.01 -31.04 18.52
C THR A 88 2.77 -30.19 17.50
N GLU A 89 3.57 -30.82 16.62
CA GLU A 89 4.28 -30.09 15.56
C GLU A 89 3.30 -29.40 14.58
N ILE A 90 2.17 -30.05 14.26
CA ILE A 90 1.12 -29.44 13.43
C ILE A 90 0.49 -28.23 14.11
N ASP A 91 0.25 -28.28 15.43
CA ASP A 91 -0.35 -27.15 16.14
C ASP A 91 0.65 -25.99 16.28
N ASP A 92 1.93 -26.27 16.56
CA ASP A 92 3.00 -25.26 16.60
C ASP A 92 3.16 -24.56 15.23
N THR A 93 3.11 -25.32 14.14
CA THR A 93 3.21 -24.75 12.78
C THR A 93 2.00 -23.90 12.41
N LYS A 94 0.79 -24.25 12.86
CA LYS A 94 -0.40 -23.42 12.65
C LYS A 94 -0.30 -22.09 13.39
N GLU A 95 0.17 -22.10 14.64
CA GLU A 95 0.36 -20.87 15.41
C GLU A 95 1.40 -19.96 14.75
N ALA A 96 2.49 -20.53 14.24
CA ALA A 96 3.49 -19.77 13.48
C ALA A 96 2.93 -19.15 12.19
N ILE A 97 2.05 -19.87 11.47
CA ILE A 97 1.38 -19.35 10.27
C ILE A 97 0.47 -18.17 10.63
N GLU A 98 -0.34 -18.30 11.69
CA GLU A 98 -1.25 -17.23 12.13
C GLU A 98 -0.48 -15.96 12.52
N GLN A 99 0.65 -16.09 13.23
CA GLN A 99 1.52 -14.96 13.55
C GLN A 99 2.12 -14.29 12.30
N LEU A 100 2.51 -15.08 11.29
CA LEU A 100 3.02 -14.56 10.02
C LEU A 100 1.93 -13.83 9.22
N GLU A 101 0.70 -14.34 9.20
CA GLU A 101 -0.43 -13.70 8.53
C GLU A 101 -0.77 -12.35 9.16
N ILE A 102 -0.79 -12.26 10.49
CA ILE A 102 -0.97 -10.99 11.22
C ILE A 102 0.13 -10.00 10.84
N LYS A 103 1.39 -10.45 10.83
CA LYS A 103 2.54 -9.60 10.50
C LYS A 103 2.50 -9.11 9.05
N ILE A 104 2.14 -9.98 8.11
CA ILE A 104 1.97 -9.61 6.70
C ILE A 104 0.86 -8.58 6.55
N SER A 105 -0.25 -8.75 7.26
CA SER A 105 -1.36 -7.78 7.22
C SER A 105 -0.95 -6.41 7.76
N SER A 106 -0.17 -6.36 8.85
CA SER A 106 0.37 -5.10 9.41
C SER A 106 1.28 -4.40 8.40
N LEU A 107 2.28 -5.13 7.88
CA LEU A 107 3.26 -4.59 6.93
C LEU A 107 2.58 -4.09 5.64
N LYS A 108 1.53 -4.77 5.18
CA LYS A 108 0.77 -4.34 4.01
C LYS A 108 0.05 -3.01 4.25
N SER A 109 -0.55 -2.85 5.43
CA SER A 109 -1.19 -1.59 5.83
C SER A 109 -0.18 -0.44 5.94
N GLU A 110 0.97 -0.69 6.57
CA GLU A 110 2.06 0.28 6.68
C GLU A 110 2.56 0.74 5.29
N LEU A 111 2.80 -0.20 4.37
CA LEU A 111 3.25 0.09 3.01
C LEU A 111 2.19 0.86 2.19
N GLU A 112 0.92 0.60 2.43
CA GLU A 112 -0.18 1.30 1.76
C GLU A 112 -0.30 2.75 2.26
N ASN A 113 -0.14 2.97 3.56
CA ASN A 113 -0.10 4.31 4.14
C ASN A 113 1.11 5.12 3.63
N GLU A 114 2.30 4.53 3.62
CA GLU A 114 3.51 5.19 3.10
C GLU A 114 3.36 5.55 1.61
N ASN A 115 2.72 4.68 0.82
CA ASN A 115 2.40 4.99 -0.59
C ASN A 115 1.44 6.18 -0.72
N ILE A 116 0.44 6.29 0.16
CA ILE A 116 -0.50 7.42 0.15
C ILE A 116 0.24 8.72 0.47
N GLU A 117 1.12 8.72 1.47
CA GLU A 117 1.93 9.89 1.86
C GLU A 117 2.93 10.30 0.77
N LEU A 118 3.56 9.33 0.10
CA LEU A 118 4.43 9.60 -1.03
C LEU A 118 3.66 10.21 -2.20
N ARG A 119 2.46 9.68 -2.51
CA ARG A 119 1.61 10.22 -3.57
C ARG A 119 1.15 11.64 -3.29
N SER A 120 0.78 11.95 -2.04
CA SER A 120 0.39 13.31 -1.66
C SER A 120 1.57 14.28 -1.78
N SER A 121 2.76 13.86 -1.34
CA SER A 121 3.99 14.64 -1.45
C SER A 121 4.39 14.92 -2.92
N VAL A 122 4.30 13.91 -3.79
CA VAL A 122 4.54 14.06 -5.23
C VAL A 122 3.54 15.02 -5.86
N THR A 123 2.25 14.88 -5.52
CA THR A 123 1.20 15.76 -6.03
C THR A 123 1.46 17.21 -5.61
N TYR A 124 1.81 17.43 -4.33
CA TYR A 124 2.16 18.75 -3.82
C TYR A 124 3.34 19.37 -4.58
N LEU A 125 4.43 18.61 -4.78
CA LEU A 125 5.59 19.09 -5.53
C LEU A 125 5.27 19.38 -7.00
N GLN A 126 4.40 18.59 -7.63
CA GLN A 126 3.93 18.85 -8.99
C GLN A 126 3.10 20.14 -9.07
N THR A 127 2.24 20.40 -8.09
CA THR A 127 1.50 21.67 -7.99
C THR A 127 2.47 22.83 -7.82
N LEU A 128 3.43 22.72 -6.90
CA LEU A 128 4.40 23.79 -6.62
C LEU A 128 5.30 24.10 -7.83
N LEU A 129 5.70 23.08 -8.60
CA LEU A 129 6.41 23.25 -9.86
C LEU A 129 5.53 23.90 -10.95
N SER A 130 4.24 23.56 -10.99
CA SER A 130 3.29 24.14 -11.92
C SER A 130 3.04 25.63 -11.61
N ASP A 131 2.91 25.96 -10.32
CA ASP A 131 2.73 27.33 -9.83
C ASP A 131 3.98 28.19 -10.07
N GLN A 132 5.18 27.62 -10.00
CA GLN A 132 6.40 28.34 -10.35
C GLN A 132 6.57 28.58 -11.85
N ASN A 133 5.84 27.87 -12.71
CA ASN A 133 5.94 28.03 -14.17
C ASN A 133 5.05 29.15 -14.72
N THR A 134 4.13 29.68 -13.93
CA THR A 134 3.24 30.77 -14.31
C THR A 134 3.74 32.10 -13.77
N VAL A 135 3.78 33.12 -14.62
CA VAL A 135 3.97 34.52 -14.21
C VAL A 135 2.59 35.09 -13.92
N GLN A 136 2.37 35.47 -12.68
CA GLN A 136 1.16 36.19 -12.26
C GLN A 136 1.24 37.63 -12.78
N THR A 137 0.41 37.97 -13.75
CA THR A 137 0.36 39.32 -14.30
C THR A 137 -0.75 40.16 -13.71
N MET A 138 -1.77 39.52 -13.13
CA MET A 138 -2.90 40.21 -12.49
C MET A 138 -2.95 39.97 -10.98
N ASP A 139 -3.36 40.99 -10.24
CA ASP A 139 -3.67 40.92 -8.83
C ASP A 139 -5.06 40.30 -8.57
N GLU A 140 -5.43 40.20 -7.29
CA GLU A 140 -6.72 39.66 -6.83
C GLU A 140 -7.94 40.45 -7.37
N ASN A 141 -7.73 41.70 -7.78
CA ASN A 141 -8.75 42.60 -8.31
C ASN A 141 -8.85 42.58 -9.85
N ASN A 142 -8.17 41.64 -10.52
CA ASN A 142 -8.02 41.59 -11.98
C ASN A 142 -7.37 42.84 -12.59
N VAL A 143 -6.54 43.55 -11.83
CA VAL A 143 -5.72 44.67 -12.30
C VAL A 143 -4.29 44.16 -12.51
N PHE A 144 -3.55 44.76 -13.44
CA PHE A 144 -2.14 44.41 -13.59
C PHE A 144 -1.39 44.62 -12.28
N THR A 145 -0.51 43.68 -11.92
CA THR A 145 0.40 43.86 -10.79
C THR A 145 1.29 45.08 -11.03
N THR A 146 1.75 45.74 -9.97
CA THR A 146 2.55 46.96 -10.06
C THR A 146 3.78 46.78 -10.95
N SER A 147 4.45 45.63 -10.87
CA SER A 147 5.61 45.31 -11.71
C SER A 147 5.25 45.26 -13.20
N VAL A 148 4.09 44.68 -13.54
CA VAL A 148 3.63 44.62 -14.94
C VAL A 148 3.18 46.00 -15.42
N GLN A 149 2.55 46.81 -14.57
CA GLN A 149 2.22 48.20 -14.92
C GLN A 149 3.46 49.04 -15.24
N ILE A 150 4.51 48.94 -14.41
CA ILE A 150 5.79 49.60 -14.67
C ILE A 150 6.39 49.13 -16.00
N PHE A 151 6.36 47.82 -16.26
CA PHE A 151 6.84 47.27 -17.53
C PHE A 151 6.05 47.81 -18.73
N ILE A 152 4.71 47.89 -18.62
CA ILE A 152 3.85 48.48 -19.66
C ILE A 152 4.17 49.96 -19.87
N ILE A 153 4.35 50.73 -18.80
CA ILE A 153 4.74 52.15 -18.88
C ILE A 153 6.07 52.30 -19.60
N ASN A 154 7.06 51.45 -19.31
CA ASN A 154 8.35 51.46 -19.99
C ASN A 154 8.20 51.15 -21.49
N LEU A 155 7.42 50.13 -21.86
CA LEU A 155 7.15 49.82 -23.27
C LEU A 155 6.47 50.98 -24.00
N LEU A 156 5.53 51.66 -23.35
CA LEU A 156 4.88 52.86 -23.90
C LEU A 156 5.84 54.05 -24.01
N THR A 157 6.90 54.10 -23.20
CA THR A 157 7.94 55.15 -23.27
C THR A 157 8.89 54.87 -24.43
N GLU A 158 9.19 53.60 -24.70
CA GLU A 158 9.95 53.13 -25.87
C GLU A 158 9.11 53.12 -27.17
N GLU A 159 8.01 53.88 -27.22
CA GLU A 159 7.12 54.03 -28.37
C GLU A 159 6.52 52.71 -28.92
N VAL A 160 6.46 51.65 -28.11
CA VAL A 160 5.80 50.41 -28.50
C VAL A 160 4.30 50.65 -28.62
N GLY A 161 3.75 50.45 -29.82
CA GLY A 161 2.32 50.62 -30.08
C GLY A 161 1.46 49.77 -29.14
N VAL A 162 0.42 50.37 -28.57
CA VAL A 162 -0.47 49.79 -27.54
C VAL A 162 -0.96 48.38 -27.90
N HIS A 163 -1.29 48.15 -29.17
CA HIS A 163 -1.76 46.84 -29.67
C HIS A 163 -0.72 45.72 -29.61
N HIS A 164 0.58 46.05 -29.56
CA HIS A 164 1.68 45.09 -29.56
C HIS A 164 2.19 44.74 -28.16
N ILE A 165 1.83 45.53 -27.14
CA ILE A 165 2.34 45.36 -25.77
C ILE A 165 2.03 43.96 -25.21
N ASN A 166 0.80 43.49 -25.38
CA ASN A 166 0.39 42.15 -24.97
C ASN A 166 1.20 41.04 -25.66
N THR A 167 1.58 41.25 -26.92
CA THR A 167 2.42 40.31 -27.68
C THR A 167 3.85 40.33 -27.14
N VAL A 168 4.41 41.50 -26.85
CA VAL A 168 5.74 41.63 -26.25
C VAL A 168 5.80 40.92 -24.89
N ILE A 169 4.80 41.14 -24.03
CA ILE A 169 4.69 40.48 -22.73
C ILE A 169 4.70 38.95 -22.89
N LYS A 170 3.90 38.41 -23.82
CA LYS A 170 3.88 36.98 -24.16
C LYS A 170 5.22 36.44 -24.61
N GLU A 171 5.88 37.14 -25.53
CA GLU A 171 7.16 36.70 -26.09
C GLU A 171 8.28 36.72 -25.05
N VAL A 172 8.31 37.74 -24.19
CA VAL A 172 9.28 37.80 -23.08
C VAL A 172 9.06 36.67 -22.08
N ALA A 173 7.82 36.39 -21.68
CA ALA A 173 7.53 35.27 -20.79
C ALA A 173 7.93 33.93 -21.41
N ARG A 174 7.67 33.75 -22.71
CA ARG A 174 8.05 32.56 -23.46
C ARG A 174 9.57 32.35 -23.51
N LEU A 175 10.34 33.42 -23.74
CA LEU A 175 11.82 33.36 -23.72
C LEU A 175 12.36 32.94 -22.34
N CYS A 176 11.69 33.33 -21.26
CA CYS A 176 12.02 32.92 -19.89
C CYS A 176 11.51 31.52 -19.52
N GLY A 177 10.89 30.79 -20.46
CA GLY A 177 10.31 29.46 -20.21
C GLY A 177 9.10 29.49 -19.27
N LYS A 178 8.41 30.63 -19.17
CA LYS A 178 7.24 30.82 -18.31
C LYS A 178 5.96 30.97 -19.13
N SER A 179 4.85 30.50 -18.57
CA SER A 179 3.51 30.76 -19.07
C SER A 179 2.89 31.97 -18.39
N ILE A 180 2.04 32.70 -19.10
CA ILE A 180 1.30 33.83 -18.53
C ILE A 180 -0.09 33.34 -18.11
N ASP A 181 -0.52 33.75 -16.93
CA ASP A 181 -1.85 33.45 -16.38
C ASP A 181 -2.98 34.06 -17.22
N LYS A 182 -2.88 35.35 -17.51
CA LYS A 182 -3.90 36.15 -18.18
C LYS A 182 -3.29 37.36 -18.87
N LEU A 183 -3.97 37.92 -19.87
CA LEU A 183 -3.65 39.23 -20.40
C LEU A 183 -4.86 40.14 -20.30
N SER A 184 -4.61 41.43 -20.12
CA SER A 184 -5.69 42.42 -20.10
C SER A 184 -6.13 42.78 -21.53
N SER A 185 -7.29 43.42 -21.60
CA SER A 185 -7.74 44.05 -22.84
C SER A 185 -6.85 45.24 -23.20
N VAL A 186 -6.78 45.52 -24.49
CA VAL A 186 -6.09 46.70 -25.03
C VAL A 186 -6.60 48.00 -24.36
N SER A 187 -7.90 48.07 -24.03
CA SER A 187 -8.49 49.21 -23.29
C SER A 187 -7.85 49.48 -21.93
N THR A 188 -7.44 48.43 -21.21
CA THR A 188 -6.75 48.58 -19.92
C THR A 188 -5.36 49.18 -20.11
N ILE A 189 -4.68 48.82 -21.20
CA ILE A 189 -3.37 49.38 -21.55
C ILE A 189 -3.50 50.86 -21.94
N TYR A 190 -4.54 51.23 -22.71
CA TYR A 190 -4.84 52.63 -22.99
C TYR A 190 -5.05 53.43 -21.71
N ARG A 191 -5.83 52.90 -20.75
CA ARG A 191 -6.05 53.57 -19.47
C ARG A 191 -4.75 53.81 -18.69
N ILE A 192 -3.79 52.88 -18.73
CA ILE A 192 -2.46 53.08 -18.12
C ILE A 192 -1.71 54.20 -18.85
N GLY A 193 -1.79 54.25 -20.18
CA GLY A 193 -1.25 55.34 -20.98
C GLY A 193 -1.84 56.70 -20.60
N ASP A 194 -3.16 56.76 -20.42
CA ASP A 194 -3.88 57.98 -20.02
C ASP A 194 -3.49 58.42 -18.61
N GLN A 195 -3.38 57.48 -17.66
CA GLN A 195 -2.89 57.76 -16.31
C GLN A 195 -1.46 58.31 -16.32
N ARG A 196 -0.57 57.73 -17.12
CA ARG A 196 0.79 58.24 -17.31
C ARG A 196 0.79 59.66 -17.87
N ALA A 197 -0.05 59.92 -18.88
CA ALA A 197 -0.17 61.24 -19.49
C ALA A 197 -0.70 62.28 -18.48
N SER A 198 -1.71 61.92 -17.69
CA SER A 198 -2.28 62.78 -16.64
C SER A 198 -1.24 63.14 -15.57
N VAL A 199 -0.46 62.18 -15.07
CA VAL A 199 0.64 62.46 -14.12
C VAL A 199 1.71 63.37 -14.76
N SER A 200 2.04 63.12 -16.02
CA SER A 200 2.98 63.97 -16.76
C SER A 200 2.46 65.40 -16.89
N GLN A 201 1.16 65.56 -17.16
CA GLN A 201 0.50 66.85 -17.26
C GLN A 201 0.51 67.60 -15.92
N MET A 202 0.30 66.92 -14.79
CA MET A 202 0.40 67.53 -13.46
C MET A 202 1.82 68.07 -13.19
N HIS A 203 2.86 67.27 -13.47
CA HIS A 203 4.24 67.74 -13.30
C HIS A 203 4.58 68.92 -14.22
N VAL A 204 4.08 68.90 -15.46
CA VAL A 204 4.24 70.01 -16.40
C VAL A 204 3.56 71.27 -15.87
N ALA A 205 2.33 71.16 -15.35
CA ALA A 205 1.60 72.29 -14.78
C ALA A 205 2.34 72.91 -13.59
N GLU A 206 2.89 72.10 -12.69
CA GLU A 206 3.72 72.56 -11.56
C GLU A 206 4.98 73.32 -12.03
N GLU A 207 5.70 72.79 -13.02
CA GLU A 207 6.89 73.46 -13.57
C GLU A 207 6.52 74.79 -14.26
N LEU A 208 5.43 74.82 -15.02
CA LEU A 208 4.99 75.98 -15.80
C LEU A 208 4.51 77.17 -14.96
N GLN A 209 3.97 76.95 -13.75
CA GLN A 209 3.53 78.04 -12.87
C GLN A 209 4.67 78.97 -12.41
N SER A 210 5.91 78.50 -12.49
CA SER A 210 7.09 79.19 -11.95
C SER A 210 7.93 79.94 -13.00
N CYS A 211 7.60 79.84 -14.28
CA CYS A 211 8.47 80.27 -15.38
C CYS A 211 7.75 81.19 -16.38
N GLU A 212 8.46 82.21 -16.86
CA GLU A 212 8.02 82.95 -18.06
C GLU A 212 8.12 82.03 -19.28
N THR A 213 7.04 81.93 -20.05
CA THR A 213 6.95 81.03 -21.20
C THR A 213 6.56 81.75 -22.48
N THR A 214 7.08 81.26 -23.61
CA THR A 214 6.69 81.69 -24.95
C THR A 214 5.85 80.61 -25.60
N LEU A 215 4.67 80.97 -26.10
CA LEU A 215 3.83 80.07 -26.87
C LEU A 215 4.36 79.94 -28.30
N MET A 216 4.52 78.71 -28.75
CA MET A 216 4.84 78.33 -30.12
C MET A 216 3.68 77.51 -30.69
N SER A 217 3.39 77.68 -31.97
CA SER A 217 2.55 76.74 -32.71
C SER A 217 3.25 76.26 -33.98
N ASP A 218 2.96 75.01 -34.36
CA ASP A 218 3.46 74.39 -35.58
C ASP A 218 2.38 73.49 -36.18
N GLU A 219 2.37 73.34 -37.49
CA GLU A 219 1.32 72.64 -38.23
C GLU A 219 1.87 71.43 -38.96
N THR A 220 1.11 70.33 -38.92
CA THR A 220 1.38 69.14 -39.71
C THR A 220 0.11 68.59 -40.35
N ILE A 221 0.23 68.05 -41.56
CA ILE A 221 -0.89 67.43 -42.29
C ILE A 221 -0.69 65.92 -42.29
N LYS A 222 -1.70 65.18 -41.83
CA LYS A 222 -1.68 63.72 -41.81
C LYS A 222 -3.00 63.15 -42.31
N HIS A 223 -2.94 62.28 -43.33
CA HIS A 223 -4.11 61.65 -43.96
C HIS A 223 -5.19 62.63 -44.46
N GLY A 224 -4.81 63.85 -44.84
CA GLY A 224 -5.72 64.88 -45.34
C GLY A 224 -6.30 65.80 -44.25
N ASP A 225 -6.06 65.49 -42.97
CA ASP A 225 -6.42 66.33 -41.85
C ASP A 225 -5.25 67.24 -41.45
N SER A 226 -5.56 68.49 -41.10
CA SER A 226 -4.60 69.46 -40.58
C SER A 226 -4.56 69.38 -39.07
N TYR A 227 -3.36 69.30 -38.50
CA TYR A 227 -3.16 69.27 -37.06
C TYR A 227 -2.23 70.41 -36.64
N GLU A 228 -2.61 71.14 -35.60
CA GLU A 228 -1.78 72.19 -35.01
C GLU A 228 -1.30 71.74 -33.62
N VAL A 229 0.02 71.77 -33.45
CA VAL A 229 0.70 71.62 -32.17
C VAL A 229 0.75 72.99 -31.51
N PHE A 230 0.41 73.03 -30.23
CA PHE A 230 0.77 74.15 -29.36
C PHE A 230 1.84 73.66 -28.38
N ALA A 231 2.89 74.45 -28.22
CA ALA A 231 3.98 74.16 -27.31
C ALA A 231 4.40 75.41 -26.54
N LEU A 232 4.77 75.24 -25.28
CA LEU A 232 5.33 76.30 -24.45
C LEU A 232 6.84 76.12 -24.38
N ARG A 233 7.58 77.20 -24.59
CA ARG A 233 9.03 77.24 -24.39
C ARG A 233 9.36 78.06 -23.16
N ASP A 234 10.11 77.47 -22.24
CA ASP A 234 10.61 78.21 -21.07
C ASP A 234 11.88 79.02 -21.39
N THR A 235 12.33 79.82 -20.42
CA THR A 235 13.57 80.61 -20.51
C THR A 235 14.84 79.77 -20.66
N SER A 236 14.77 78.47 -20.36
CA SER A 236 15.85 77.49 -20.54
C SER A 236 15.80 76.77 -21.90
N TYR A 237 14.92 77.20 -22.81
CA TYR A 237 14.67 76.59 -24.12
C TYR A 237 14.11 75.15 -24.08
N LYS A 238 13.58 74.71 -22.93
CA LYS A 238 12.82 73.45 -22.84
C LYS A 238 11.46 73.65 -23.48
N ASN A 239 11.06 72.72 -24.35
CA ASN A 239 9.77 72.77 -25.02
C ASN A 239 8.80 71.79 -24.35
N TRP A 240 7.60 72.27 -24.06
CA TRP A 240 6.50 71.54 -23.46
C TRP A 240 5.36 71.47 -24.46
N VAL A 241 5.10 70.29 -25.00
CA VAL A 241 3.99 70.10 -25.93
C VAL A 241 2.69 70.06 -25.14
N THR A 242 1.86 71.09 -25.29
CA THR A 242 0.61 71.24 -24.53
C THR A 242 -0.57 70.56 -25.22
N GLY A 243 -0.49 70.35 -26.53
CA GLY A 243 -1.46 69.54 -27.23
C GLY A 243 -1.28 69.55 -28.74
N LEU A 244 -1.87 68.52 -29.36
CA LEU A 244 -2.12 68.43 -30.79
C LEU A 244 -3.63 68.51 -30.99
N ARG A 245 -4.10 69.38 -31.88
CA ARG A 245 -5.53 69.55 -32.17
C ARG A 245 -5.77 69.47 -33.67
N ASN A 246 -6.83 68.77 -34.07
CA ASN A 246 -7.28 68.77 -35.46
C ASN A 246 -7.92 70.13 -35.75
N MET A 247 -7.43 70.81 -36.77
CA MET A 247 -7.87 72.14 -37.19
C MET A 247 -8.75 72.01 -38.44
N HIS A 248 -10.07 72.09 -38.25
CA HIS A 248 -11.02 72.04 -39.36
C HIS A 248 -10.94 73.28 -40.27
N CYS A 249 -10.62 74.45 -39.70
CA CYS A 249 -10.35 75.68 -40.45
C CYS A 249 -9.41 76.61 -39.67
N LYS A 250 -8.66 77.46 -40.38
CA LYS A 250 -7.64 78.36 -39.81
C LYS A 250 -8.15 79.77 -39.58
N SER A 251 -9.41 79.91 -39.20
CA SER A 251 -9.90 81.24 -38.83
C SER A 251 -9.24 81.68 -37.52
N THR A 252 -8.93 82.97 -37.38
CA THR A 252 -8.35 83.53 -36.16
C THR A 252 -9.17 83.16 -34.92
N ASP A 253 -10.50 83.11 -35.06
CA ASP A 253 -11.42 82.71 -34.00
C ASP A 253 -11.23 81.24 -33.62
N THR A 254 -11.08 80.34 -34.59
CA THR A 254 -10.88 78.90 -34.34
C THR A 254 -9.56 78.61 -33.65
N CYS A 255 -8.47 79.27 -34.07
CA CYS A 255 -7.17 79.14 -33.43
C CYS A 255 -7.19 79.68 -31.99
N LEU A 256 -7.81 80.85 -31.76
CA LEU A 256 -7.92 81.44 -30.42
C LEU A 256 -8.77 80.59 -29.47
N GLU A 257 -9.90 80.07 -29.93
CA GLU A 257 -10.76 79.19 -29.13
C GLU A 257 -10.08 77.85 -28.82
N THR A 258 -9.28 77.33 -29.75
CA THR A 258 -8.50 76.11 -29.54
C THR A 258 -7.39 76.33 -28.51
N LEU A 259 -6.70 77.47 -28.57
CA LEU A 259 -5.70 77.85 -27.58
C LEU A 259 -6.31 78.00 -26.18
N LYS A 260 -7.45 78.69 -26.05
CA LYS A 260 -8.16 78.81 -24.76
C LYS A 260 -8.53 77.46 -24.18
N LYS A 261 -9.01 76.53 -25.02
CA LYS A 261 -9.33 75.16 -24.60
C LYS A 261 -8.10 74.43 -24.08
N ILE A 262 -6.96 74.49 -24.79
CA ILE A 262 -5.71 73.87 -24.33
C ILE A 262 -5.27 74.43 -22.97
N ILE A 263 -5.38 75.75 -22.78
CA ILE A 263 -5.06 76.38 -21.49
C ILE A 263 -6.03 75.93 -20.39
N SER A 264 -7.33 75.82 -20.69
CA SER A 264 -8.32 75.25 -19.76
C SER A 264 -7.98 73.81 -19.40
N ASP A 265 -7.67 72.97 -20.39
CA ASP A 265 -7.31 71.56 -20.21
C ASP A 265 -6.11 71.41 -19.26
N ILE A 266 -5.14 72.34 -19.28
CA ILE A 266 -3.99 72.36 -18.37
C ILE A 266 -4.41 72.77 -16.94
N ASN A 267 -5.28 73.77 -16.81
CA ASN A 267 -5.69 74.32 -15.51
C ASN A 267 -6.75 73.47 -14.79
N ASP A 268 -7.58 72.72 -15.50
CA ASP A 268 -8.66 71.91 -14.93
C ASP A 268 -8.16 70.58 -14.30
N VAL A 269 -6.87 70.27 -14.42
CA VAL A 269 -6.23 69.05 -13.89
C VAL A 269 -5.47 69.30 -12.58
N SER A 270 -5.32 70.56 -12.15
CA SER A 270 -4.77 70.96 -10.84
C SER A 270 -5.84 71.16 -9.78
#